data_AF-A0A2W6V920-F1
#
_entry.id   AF-A0A2W6V920-F1
#
_cell.length_a   1.000
_cell.length_b   1.000
_cell.length_c   1.000
_cell.angle_alpha   90.00
_cell.angle_beta   90.00
_cell.angle_gamma   90.00
#
_symmetry.space_group_name_H-M   'P 1'
#
loop_
_entity.id
_entity.type
_entity.pdbx_description
1 polymer ?
#
loop_
_entity_poly.entity_id
_entity_poly.type
_entity_poly.pdbx_seq_one_letter_code
_entity_poly.pdbx_strand_id
1 'polypeptide(L)'
;MSNAIRLIIFSLSTLLISCNQTKKQKLIDDKILRSKLSDSINKLSDKPAFKVDAKVKTLILDYNAISCSCAQWSESKSNKKEYYWLEPANEQLINADHLFNGRNLPIQIKITGQIVSENGFPKQNTLSKVGENEAGKVFRYTNIEVLKK
;
A
#
# COMPACT_ATOMS: atom_id res chain seq x y z
N MET A 1 -31.22 -44.82 66.39
CA MET A 1 -30.58 -45.60 65.31
C MET A 1 -30.01 -44.62 64.30
N SER A 2 -28.84 -44.95 63.82
CA SER A 2 -27.78 -44.03 63.37
C SER A 2 -27.90 -43.53 61.92
N ASN A 3 -27.01 -42.58 61.61
CA ASN A 3 -26.33 -42.36 60.32
C ASN A 3 -27.09 -41.55 59.25
N ALA A 4 -26.47 -40.66 58.48
CA ALA A 4 -25.15 -40.03 58.53
C ALA A 4 -25.20 -38.80 57.61
N ILE A 5 -24.49 -37.76 58.00
CA ILE A 5 -24.23 -36.55 57.23
C ILE A 5 -23.31 -36.91 56.04
N ARG A 6 -23.65 -36.46 54.83
CA ARG A 6 -22.69 -36.32 53.72
C ARG A 6 -22.75 -34.90 53.16
N LEU A 7 -21.84 -34.06 53.68
CA LEU A 7 -21.41 -32.83 53.03
C LEU A 7 -20.74 -33.18 51.69
N ILE A 8 -21.34 -32.73 50.59
CA ILE A 8 -20.63 -32.66 49.30
C ILE A 8 -20.02 -31.26 49.21
N ILE A 9 -18.75 -31.18 49.59
CA ILE A 9 -17.89 -30.03 49.35
C ILE A 9 -17.55 -30.06 47.85
N PHE A 10 -18.26 -29.29 47.03
CA PHE A 10 -17.79 -28.98 45.69
C PHE A 10 -16.59 -28.04 45.85
N SER A 11 -15.41 -28.64 45.71
CA SER A 11 -14.13 -27.94 45.67
C SER A 11 -14.20 -26.82 44.64
N LEU A 12 -14.19 -25.58 45.10
CA LEU A 12 -13.93 -24.39 44.30
C LEU A 12 -12.45 -24.44 43.91
N SER A 13 -12.14 -25.23 42.87
CA SER A 13 -10.82 -25.29 42.27
C SER A 13 -10.53 -23.95 41.60
N THR A 14 -9.50 -23.30 42.13
CA THR A 14 -8.86 -22.08 41.68
C THR A 14 -8.69 -22.01 40.16
N LEU A 15 -9.36 -21.05 39.52
CA LEU A 15 -9.02 -20.57 38.17
C LEU A 15 -7.71 -19.74 38.27
N LEU A 16 -6.58 -20.42 38.23
CA LEU A 16 -5.28 -19.83 37.94
C LEU A 16 -4.63 -20.63 36.82
N ILE A 17 -4.94 -20.25 35.58
CA ILE A 17 -4.22 -20.43 34.29
C ILE A 17 -5.18 -19.71 33.30
N SER A 18 -4.87 -18.61 32.62
CA SER A 18 -3.75 -18.46 31.70
C SER A 18 -3.66 -17.02 31.18
N CYS A 19 -2.67 -16.24 31.61
CA CYS A 19 -2.28 -15.03 30.89
C CYS A 19 -1.38 -15.34 29.67
N ASN A 20 -0.97 -16.61 29.49
CA ASN A 20 -0.05 -17.05 28.44
C ASN A 20 -0.73 -17.63 27.19
N GLN A 21 -2.02 -18.01 27.25
CA GLN A 21 -2.75 -18.54 26.09
C GLN A 21 -3.03 -17.45 25.05
N THR A 22 -3.35 -16.22 25.46
CA THR A 22 -3.67 -15.11 24.54
C THR A 22 -2.46 -14.69 23.68
N LYS A 23 -1.26 -14.70 24.26
CA LYS A 23 -0.01 -14.35 23.55
C LYS A 23 0.40 -15.43 22.55
N LYS A 24 0.21 -16.71 22.91
CA LYS A 24 0.48 -17.85 22.03
C LYS A 24 -0.53 -17.94 20.89
N GLN A 25 -1.81 -17.69 21.16
CA GLN A 25 -2.87 -17.68 20.16
C GLN A 25 -2.64 -16.58 19.11
N LYS A 26 -2.36 -15.34 19.54
CA LYS A 26 -2.04 -14.23 18.63
C LYS A 26 -0.87 -14.54 17.70
N LEU A 27 0.18 -15.18 18.23
CA LEU A 27 1.36 -15.55 17.45
C LEU A 27 1.08 -16.69 16.44
N ILE A 28 0.18 -17.60 16.79
CA ILE A 28 -0.30 -18.67 15.91
C ILE A 28 -1.19 -18.09 14.80
N ASP A 29 -2.11 -17.19 15.14
CA ASP A 29 -3.00 -16.53 14.19
C ASP A 29 -2.22 -15.67 13.19
N ASP A 30 -1.21 -14.92 13.65
CA ASP A 30 -0.30 -14.16 12.78
C ASP A 30 0.49 -15.08 11.82
N LYS A 31 0.92 -16.26 12.30
CA LYS A 31 1.64 -17.24 11.47
C LYS A 31 0.73 -17.87 10.42
N ILE A 32 -0.52 -18.19 10.79
CA ILE A 32 -1.54 -18.75 9.89
C ILE A 32 -1.99 -17.71 8.87
N LEU A 33 -2.11 -16.44 9.26
CA LEU A 33 -2.41 -15.34 8.33
C LEU A 33 -1.30 -15.15 7.31
N ARG A 34 -0.03 -15.21 7.75
CA ARG A 34 1.15 -15.12 6.87
C ARG A 34 1.24 -16.31 5.91
N SER A 35 0.95 -17.53 6.37
CA SER A 35 0.97 -18.71 5.49
C SER A 35 -0.17 -18.66 4.46
N LYS A 36 -1.38 -18.25 4.86
CA LYS A 36 -2.49 -18.04 3.92
C LYS A 36 -2.20 -16.94 2.90
N LEU A 37 -1.50 -15.88 3.32
CA LEU A 37 -1.05 -14.81 2.43
C LEU A 37 0.02 -15.31 1.45
N SER A 38 1.00 -16.10 1.90
CA SER A 38 2.02 -16.68 1.02
C SER A 38 1.44 -17.66 0.00
N ASP A 39 0.48 -18.50 0.42
CA ASP A 39 -0.18 -19.46 -0.47
C ASP A 39 -1.00 -18.73 -1.55
N SER A 40 -1.65 -17.63 -1.18
CA SER A 40 -2.38 -16.77 -2.12
C SER A 40 -1.45 -16.04 -3.08
N ILE A 41 -0.25 -15.63 -2.64
CA ILE A 41 0.78 -15.00 -3.48
C ILE A 41 1.39 -16.02 -4.46
N ASN A 42 1.72 -17.22 -3.99
CA ASN A 42 2.29 -18.28 -4.82
C ASN A 42 1.30 -18.76 -5.90
N LYS A 43 -0.02 -18.71 -5.62
CA LYS A 43 -1.08 -19.00 -6.59
C LYS A 43 -1.21 -17.96 -7.71
N LEU A 44 -0.56 -16.79 -7.59
CA LEU A 44 -0.53 -15.74 -8.62
C LEU A 44 0.76 -15.73 -9.48
N SER A 45 1.66 -16.69 -9.27
CA SER A 45 3.07 -16.60 -9.70
C SER A 45 3.41 -17.12 -11.11
N ASP A 46 2.46 -17.16 -12.05
CA ASP A 46 2.77 -17.33 -13.49
C ASP A 46 3.15 -15.99 -14.18
N LYS A 47 3.30 -14.90 -13.41
CA LYS A 47 3.80 -13.60 -13.88
C LYS A 47 5.03 -13.16 -13.07
N PRO A 48 6.02 -12.50 -13.70
CA PRO A 48 7.31 -12.21 -13.08
C PRO A 48 7.10 -11.44 -11.76
N ALA A 49 7.71 -11.99 -10.71
CA ALA A 49 7.49 -11.64 -9.32
C ALA A 49 7.68 -10.14 -9.07
N PHE A 50 6.57 -9.49 -8.70
CA PHE A 50 6.56 -8.16 -8.07
C PHE A 50 7.41 -8.26 -6.80
N LYS A 51 8.55 -7.56 -6.74
CA LYS A 51 9.34 -7.48 -5.51
C LYS A 51 8.53 -6.71 -4.46
N VAL A 52 7.89 -7.46 -3.55
CA VAL A 52 7.10 -6.97 -2.41
C VAL A 52 8.03 -6.42 -1.31
N ASP A 53 8.87 -5.44 -1.66
CA ASP A 53 9.55 -4.55 -0.70
C ASP A 53 9.16 -3.08 -0.98
N ALA A 54 7.96 -2.89 -1.55
CA ALA A 54 7.42 -1.58 -1.89
C ALA A 54 7.05 -0.82 -0.61
N LYS A 55 8.06 -0.23 0.05
CA LYS A 55 7.88 0.62 1.22
C LYS A 55 6.89 1.73 0.89
N VAL A 56 5.82 1.84 1.69
CA VAL A 56 4.88 2.96 1.61
C VAL A 56 5.64 4.26 1.91
N LYS A 57 5.49 5.25 1.04
CA LYS A 57 6.13 6.56 1.11
C LYS A 57 5.10 7.66 0.92
N THR A 58 5.39 8.81 1.51
CA THR A 58 4.67 10.06 1.26
C THR A 58 5.60 11.01 0.53
N LEU A 59 5.16 11.51 -0.62
CA LEU A 59 5.92 12.41 -1.49
C LEU A 59 5.15 13.73 -1.65
N ILE A 60 5.88 14.83 -1.75
CA ILE A 60 5.35 16.11 -2.23
C ILE A 60 5.90 16.31 -3.63
N LEU A 61 5.01 16.38 -4.61
CA LEU A 61 5.35 16.39 -6.03
C LEU A 61 4.86 17.67 -6.69
N ASP A 62 5.68 18.21 -7.58
CA ASP A 62 5.33 19.28 -8.50
C ASP A 62 5.02 18.71 -9.87
N TYR A 63 4.03 19.29 -10.53
CA TYR A 63 3.77 19.05 -11.95
C TYR A 63 4.77 19.82 -12.82
N ASN A 64 5.38 19.14 -13.79
CA ASN A 64 6.31 19.74 -14.75
C ASN A 64 5.69 19.70 -16.16
N ALA A 65 5.37 20.87 -16.71
CA ALA A 65 4.94 21.00 -18.09
C ALA A 65 6.14 20.89 -19.05
N ILE A 66 6.56 19.65 -19.33
CA ILE A 66 7.66 19.33 -20.26
C ILE A 66 7.12 18.89 -21.62
N SER A 67 7.90 19.08 -22.68
CA SER A 67 7.47 18.82 -24.06
C SER A 67 7.47 17.34 -24.46
N CYS A 68 8.04 16.44 -23.65
CA CYS A 68 8.02 15.01 -23.94
C CYS A 68 6.78 14.34 -23.37
N SER A 69 6.44 13.16 -23.91
CA SER A 69 5.39 12.29 -23.40
C SER A 69 5.80 11.48 -22.18
N CYS A 70 6.91 11.85 -21.52
CA CYS A 70 7.41 11.21 -20.31
C CYS A 70 6.55 11.52 -19.07
N ALA A 71 6.85 10.83 -17.96
CA ALA A 71 6.41 11.17 -16.62
C ALA A 71 6.62 12.66 -16.27
N GLN A 72 5.59 13.31 -15.72
CA GLN A 72 5.58 14.77 -15.51
C GLN A 72 5.69 15.20 -14.05
N TRP A 73 5.59 14.28 -13.09
CA TRP A 73 5.63 14.61 -11.66
C TRP A 73 7.01 14.41 -11.09
N SER A 74 7.52 15.34 -10.27
CA SER A 74 8.82 15.20 -9.60
C SER A 74 8.79 15.72 -8.17
N GLU A 75 9.63 15.19 -7.28
CA GLU A 75 9.71 15.67 -5.90
C GLU A 75 10.09 17.16 -5.82
N SER A 76 9.30 17.95 -5.09
CA SER A 76 9.41 19.43 -5.07
C SER A 76 10.73 19.96 -4.48
N LYS A 77 11.41 19.17 -3.64
CA LYS A 77 12.63 19.58 -2.92
C LYS A 77 13.89 18.81 -3.34
N SER A 78 13.82 18.04 -4.42
CA SER A 78 14.97 17.24 -4.87
C SER A 78 15.87 18.03 -5.81
N ASN A 79 17.19 18.03 -5.51
CA ASN A 79 18.22 18.58 -6.40
C ASN A 79 18.40 17.72 -7.67
N LYS A 80 17.99 16.46 -7.63
CA LYS A 80 17.99 15.55 -8.78
C LYS A 80 16.53 15.22 -9.10
N LYS A 81 16.02 15.76 -10.21
CA LYS A 81 14.65 15.52 -10.64
C LYS A 81 14.49 14.07 -11.08
N GLU A 82 13.86 13.28 -10.21
CA GLU A 82 13.31 11.99 -10.58
C GLU A 82 11.85 12.18 -10.96
N TYR A 83 11.46 11.68 -12.14
CA TYR A 83 10.11 11.82 -12.66
C TYR A 83 9.29 10.55 -12.40
N TYR A 84 8.03 10.73 -12.05
CA TYR A 84 7.10 9.67 -11.69
C TYR A 84 5.90 9.66 -12.63
N TRP A 85 5.58 8.48 -13.12
CA TRP A 85 4.24 8.15 -13.57
C TRP A 85 3.37 7.96 -12.34
N LEU A 86 2.20 8.61 -12.29
CA LEU A 86 1.26 8.46 -11.19
C LEU A 86 0.06 7.63 -11.64
N GLU A 87 -0.39 6.72 -10.79
CA GLU A 87 -1.67 6.03 -10.98
C GLU A 87 -2.43 5.92 -9.66
N PRO A 88 -3.75 6.18 -9.66
CA PRO A 88 -4.55 5.97 -8.47
C PRO A 88 -4.69 4.48 -8.16
N ALA A 89 -4.77 4.12 -6.88
CA ALA A 89 -5.00 2.75 -6.47
C ALA A 89 -6.44 2.25 -6.75
N ASN A 90 -7.39 3.17 -6.96
CA ASN A 90 -8.77 2.89 -7.29
C ASN A 90 -9.43 4.11 -7.96
N GLU A 91 -10.60 3.91 -8.57
CA GLU A 91 -11.31 4.94 -9.35
C GLU A 91 -11.94 6.06 -8.50
N GLN A 92 -11.98 5.92 -7.17
CA GLN A 92 -12.52 6.96 -6.27
C GLN A 92 -11.50 8.09 -6.00
N LEU A 93 -10.22 7.82 -6.27
CA LEU A 93 -9.16 8.82 -6.15
C LEU A 93 -9.08 9.64 -7.44
N ILE A 94 -8.94 10.97 -7.29
CA ILE A 94 -8.75 11.86 -8.43
C ILE A 94 -7.50 11.46 -9.21
N ASN A 95 -7.56 11.48 -10.54
CA ASN A 95 -6.37 11.32 -11.37
C ASN A 95 -5.54 12.60 -11.29
N ALA A 96 -4.32 12.50 -10.74
CA ALA A 96 -3.38 13.61 -10.61
C ALA A 96 -3.14 14.33 -11.95
N ASP A 97 -3.01 13.61 -13.07
CA ASP A 97 -2.74 14.22 -14.39
C ASP A 97 -3.87 15.14 -14.86
N HIS A 98 -5.10 14.94 -14.38
CA HIS A 98 -6.24 15.81 -14.68
C HIS A 98 -6.22 17.14 -13.90
N LEU A 99 -5.29 17.33 -12.97
CA LEU A 99 -5.16 18.58 -12.23
C LEU A 99 -4.64 19.72 -13.11
N PHE A 100 -3.90 19.40 -14.18
CA PHE A 100 -3.41 20.38 -15.14
C PHE A 100 -4.42 20.63 -16.26
N ASN A 101 -4.80 21.89 -16.46
CA ASN A 101 -5.75 22.33 -17.49
C ASN A 101 -5.09 23.12 -18.63
N GLY A 102 -3.76 23.11 -18.72
CA GLY A 102 -3.01 23.90 -19.70
C GLY A 102 -2.57 25.28 -19.20
N ARG A 103 -3.10 25.79 -18.07
CA ARG A 103 -2.88 27.18 -17.65
C ARG A 103 -2.61 27.38 -16.15
N ASN A 104 -2.88 26.38 -15.32
CA ASN A 104 -2.93 26.54 -13.86
C ASN A 104 -1.66 26.07 -13.17
N LEU A 105 -0.52 26.66 -13.52
CA LEU A 105 0.74 26.40 -12.82
C LEU A 105 1.00 27.45 -11.73
N PRO A 106 1.65 27.07 -10.62
CA PRO A 106 2.19 25.74 -10.32
C PRO A 106 1.16 24.81 -9.65
N ILE A 107 1.23 23.52 -9.95
CA ILE A 107 0.45 22.47 -9.29
C ILE A 107 1.37 21.69 -8.37
N GLN A 108 0.96 21.55 -7.12
CA GLN A 108 1.67 20.75 -6.13
C GLN A 108 0.69 19.84 -5.42
N ILE A 109 1.08 18.58 -5.27
CA ILE A 109 0.31 17.56 -4.58
C ILE A 109 1.16 16.86 -3.53
N LYS A 110 0.49 16.33 -2.52
CA LYS A 110 1.06 15.38 -1.57
C LYS A 110 0.36 14.05 -1.73
N ILE A 111 1.13 13.00 -1.97
CA ILE A 111 0.59 11.66 -2.21
C ILE A 111 1.20 10.65 -1.25
N THR A 112 0.43 9.66 -0.85
CA THR A 112 0.91 8.49 -0.09
C THR A 112 0.65 7.24 -0.91
N GLY A 113 1.64 6.36 -1.00
CA GLY A 113 1.57 5.17 -1.84
C GLY A 113 2.89 4.43 -1.93
N GLN A 114 3.09 3.71 -3.02
CA GLN A 114 4.28 2.89 -3.20
C GLN A 114 4.69 2.83 -4.68
N ILE A 115 5.99 2.57 -4.91
CA ILE A 115 6.50 2.30 -6.25
C ILE A 115 6.03 0.89 -6.64
N VAL A 116 5.37 0.78 -7.79
CA VAL A 116 4.85 -0.48 -8.34
C VAL A 116 5.61 -0.92 -9.60
N SER A 117 6.42 -0.04 -10.17
CA SER A 117 7.42 -0.37 -11.19
C SER A 117 8.55 0.64 -11.13
N GLU A 118 9.80 0.19 -11.22
CA GLU A 118 10.97 1.07 -11.39
C GLU A 118 11.13 1.52 -12.86
N ASN A 119 10.61 0.72 -13.79
CA ASN A 119 10.68 0.97 -15.22
C ASN A 119 9.41 0.42 -15.90
N GLY A 120 8.41 1.26 -16.07
CA GLY A 120 7.15 0.87 -16.72
C GLY A 120 6.19 2.03 -16.91
N PHE A 121 4.92 1.68 -17.04
CA PHE A 121 3.83 2.60 -17.34
C PHE A 121 2.65 2.40 -16.39
N PRO A 122 1.84 3.44 -16.14
CA PRO A 122 0.59 3.33 -15.41
C PRO A 122 -0.41 2.46 -16.18
N LYS A 123 -1.13 1.58 -15.48
CA LYS A 123 -2.01 0.56 -16.07
C LYS A 123 -3.26 1.14 -16.72
N GLN A 124 -3.77 2.25 -16.18
CA GLN A 124 -5.07 2.81 -16.56
C GLN A 124 -4.97 3.86 -17.66
N ASN A 125 -3.77 4.33 -18.01
CA ASN A 125 -3.60 5.28 -19.10
C ASN A 125 -3.34 4.53 -20.40
N THR A 126 -4.21 4.73 -21.40
CA THR A 126 -3.91 4.36 -22.78
C THR A 126 -2.83 5.31 -23.30
N LEU A 127 -1.58 4.99 -23.00
CA LEU A 127 -0.39 5.70 -23.42
C LEU A 127 -0.04 5.40 -24.89
N SER A 128 -1.03 5.53 -25.79
CA SER A 128 -0.95 5.13 -27.21
C SER A 128 0.12 5.85 -28.03
N LYS A 129 0.76 6.88 -27.48
CA LYS A 129 1.79 7.70 -28.15
C LYS A 129 3.15 7.70 -27.43
N VAL A 130 3.29 6.89 -26.39
CA VAL A 130 4.47 6.89 -25.52
C VAL A 130 5.41 5.77 -25.96
N GLY A 131 6.67 6.10 -26.21
CA GLY A 131 7.67 5.12 -26.64
C GLY A 131 8.12 4.23 -25.47
N GLU A 132 8.58 3.00 -25.73
CA GLU A 132 9.11 2.12 -24.68
C GLU A 132 10.28 2.75 -23.90
N ASN A 133 11.04 3.65 -24.55
CA ASN A 133 12.12 4.41 -23.97
C ASN A 133 11.66 5.50 -22.97
N GLU A 134 10.36 5.75 -22.85
CA GLU A 134 9.76 6.67 -21.88
C GLU A 134 9.18 5.94 -20.66
N ALA A 135 9.41 4.62 -20.57
CA ALA A 135 9.13 3.85 -19.38
C ALA A 135 9.89 4.44 -18.18
N GLY A 136 9.23 4.51 -17.03
CA GLY A 136 9.77 5.18 -15.87
C GLY A 136 9.20 4.64 -14.57
N LYS A 137 9.51 5.33 -13.48
CA LYS A 137 9.06 4.94 -12.15
C LYS A 137 7.55 5.17 -12.01
N VAL A 138 6.81 4.11 -11.74
CA VAL A 138 5.35 4.16 -11.53
C VAL A 138 5.06 4.16 -10.04
N PHE A 139 4.46 5.24 -9.56
CA PHE A 139 4.02 5.40 -8.18
C PHE A 139 2.49 5.26 -8.10
N ARG A 140 2.02 4.21 -7.42
CA ARG A 140 0.59 4.00 -7.17
C ARG A 140 0.22 4.60 -5.83
N TYR A 141 -0.66 5.60 -5.82
CA TYR A 141 -1.08 6.30 -4.60
C TYR A 141 -2.44 5.81 -4.08
N THR A 142 -2.55 5.72 -2.77
CA THR A 142 -3.78 5.41 -2.02
C THR A 142 -4.38 6.65 -1.37
N ASN A 143 -3.65 7.77 -1.34
CA ASN A 143 -4.09 9.06 -0.85
C ASN A 143 -3.47 10.18 -1.68
N ILE A 144 -4.23 11.25 -1.90
CA ILE A 144 -3.80 12.46 -2.61
C ILE A 144 -4.42 13.69 -1.93
N GLU A 145 -3.59 14.70 -1.72
CA GLU A 145 -3.93 16.02 -1.17
C GLU A 145 -3.39 17.07 -2.15
N VAL A 146 -4.26 17.97 -2.64
CA VAL A 146 -3.84 19.07 -3.51
C VAL A 146 -3.40 20.24 -2.65
N LEU A 147 -2.12 20.59 -2.71
CA LEU A 147 -1.53 21.68 -1.92
C LEU A 147 -1.61 23.03 -2.64
N LYS A 148 -1.54 23.02 -3.98
CA LYS A 148 -1.61 24.21 -4.83
C LYS A 148 -2.16 23.86 -6.22
N LYS A 149 -3.00 24.73 -6.81
CA LYS A 149 -3.62 24.56 -8.13
C LYS A 149 -3.82 25.91 -8.83
#